data_AF-A0A0M0EE36-F1
#
_entry.id   AF-A0A0M0EE36-F1
#
_cell.length_a   1.000
_cell.length_b   1.000
_cell.length_c   1.000
_cell.angle_alpha   90.00
_cell.angle_beta   90.00
_cell.angle_gamma   90.00
#
_symmetry.space_group_name_H-M   'P 1'
#
loop_
_entity.id
_entity.type
_entity.pdbx_description
1 polymer ?
#
loop_
_entity_poly.entity_id
_entity_poly.type
_entity_poly.pdbx_seq_one_letter_code
_entity_poly.pdbx_strand_id
1 'polypeptide(L)' 'MTLIESAKLSRLNPHDYLADVLARINEHKINRLHELLPWNWKPVNTLHRQAA' A
#
# COMPACT_ATOMS: atom_id res chain seq x y z
N MET A 1 17.31 -4.71 -4.04
CA MET A 1 16.04 -4.09 -4.44
C MET A 1 15.20 -3.87 -3.20
N THR A 2 14.75 -2.63 -2.97
CA THR A 2 13.97 -2.22 -1.80
C THR A 2 12.47 -2.26 -2.08
N LEU A 3 11.66 -2.23 -1.01
CA LEU A 3 10.20 -2.16 -1.12
C LEU A 3 9.75 -0.87 -1.83
N ILE A 4 10.47 0.23 -1.60
CA ILE A 4 10.22 1.54 -2.22
C ILE A 4 10.54 1.52 -3.71
N GLU A 5 11.67 0.91 -4.11
CA GLU A 5 11.98 0.69 -5.52
C GLU A 5 10.92 -0.19 -6.20
N SER A 6 10.43 -1.23 -5.51
CA SER A 6 9.36 -2.11 -6.01
C SER A 6 8.03 -1.37 -6.21
N ALA A 7 7.69 -0.43 -5.32
CA ALA A 7 6.52 0.43 -5.48
C ALA A 7 6.63 1.36 -6.69
N LYS A 8 7.80 1.96 -6.92
CA LYS A 8 8.07 2.77 -8.11
C LYS A 8 7.93 1.95 -9.40
N LEU A 9 8.47 0.73 -9.43
CA LEU A 9 8.33 -0.19 -10.57
C LEU A 9 6.87 -0.60 -10.81
N SER A 10 6.07 -0.69 -9.75
CA SER A 10 4.64 -0.98 -9.82
C SER A 10 3.79 0.26 -10.18
N ARG A 11 4.41 1.38 -10.55
CA ARG A 11 3.78 2.68 -10.84
C ARG A 11 2.93 3.22 -9.67
N LEU A 12 3.27 2.84 -8.44
CA LEU A 12 2.63 3.36 -7.24
C LEU A 12 3.37 4.58 -6.73
N ASN A 13 2.63 5.52 -6.15
CA ASN A 13 3.21 6.57 -5.33
C ASN A 13 3.83 5.92 -4.07
N PRO A 14 5.14 5.99 -3.86
CA PRO A 14 5.77 5.31 -2.73
C PRO A 14 5.31 5.88 -1.38
N HIS A 15 4.96 7.16 -1.34
CA HIS A 15 4.42 7.82 -0.15
C HIS A 15 3.05 7.22 0.22
N ASP A 16 2.08 7.24 -0.72
CA ASP A 16 0.72 6.73 -0.49
C ASP A 16 0.75 5.26 -0.07
N TYR A 17 1.53 4.45 -0.79
CA TYR A 17 1.72 3.04 -0.49
C TYR A 17 2.27 2.82 0.92
N LEU A 18 3.37 3.51 1.26
CA LEU A 18 4.03 3.30 2.54
C LEU A 18 3.18 3.80 3.71
N ALA A 19 2.55 4.97 3.59
CA ALA A 19 1.69 5.53 4.63
C ALA A 19 0.53 4.57 4.93
N ASP A 20 -0.09 4.03 3.89
CA ASP A 20 -1.21 3.11 4.01
C ASP A 20 -0.80 1.74 4.56
N VAL A 21 0.34 1.19 4.11
CA VAL A 21 0.90 -0.06 4.65
C VAL A 21 1.25 0.12 6.13
N LEU A 22 1.95 1.19 6.51
CA LEU A 22 2.32 1.45 7.90
C LEU A 22 1.11 1.66 8.80
N ALA A 23 0.05 2.32 8.30
CA ALA A 23 -1.19 2.51 9.05
C ALA A 23 -1.90 1.19 9.38
N ARG A 24 -1.91 0.23 8.44
CA ARG A 24 -2.68 -1.01 8.60
C ARG A 24 -1.87 -2.25 9.00
N ILE A 25 -0.53 -2.21 8.91
CA ILE A 25 0.31 -3.41 9.12
C ILE A 25 0.16 -4.00 10.53
N ASN A 26 -0.14 -3.17 11.52
CA ASN A 26 -0.35 -3.61 12.90
C ASN A 26 -1.64 -4.43 13.07
N GLU A 27 -2.66 -4.15 12.26
CA GLU A 27 -3.94 -4.86 12.26
C GLU A 27 -4.01 -5.97 11.20
N HIS A 28 -2.98 -6.07 10.35
CA HIS A 28 -2.92 -7.03 9.25
C HIS A 28 -2.39 -8.39 9.69
N LYS A 29 -3.00 -9.46 9.20
CA LYS A 29 -2.53 -10.82 9.49
C LYS A 29 -1.16 -11.05 8.86
N ILE A 30 -0.18 -11.51 9.64
CA ILE A 30 1.18 -11.78 9.17
C ILE A 30 1.21 -12.75 7.96
N ASN A 31 0.34 -13.76 7.96
CA ASN A 31 0.21 -14.74 6.87
C ASN A 31 -0.35 -14.14 5.57
N ARG A 32 -0.84 -12.90 5.61
CA ARG A 32 -1.42 -12.17 4.48
C ARG A 32 -0.58 -10.96 4.05
N LEU A 33 0.67 -10.84 4.51
CA LEU A 33 1.55 -9.74 4.13
C LEU A 33 1.71 -9.58 2.61
N HIS A 34 1.54 -10.66 1.85
CA HIS A 34 1.54 -10.66 0.39
C HIS A 34 0.45 -9.77 -0.25
N GLU A 35 -0.64 -9.48 0.48
CA GLU A 35 -1.70 -8.54 0.06
C GLU A 35 -1.23 -7.08 0.17
N LEU A 36 -0.23 -6.80 1.00
CA LEU A 36 0.37 -5.47 1.17
C LEU A 36 1.53 -5.22 0.22
N LEU A 37 1.95 -6.20 -0.59
CA LEU A 37 3.06 -6.01 -1.53
C LEU A 37 2.65 -5.06 -2.66
N PRO A 38 3.58 -4.30 -3.25
CA PRO A 38 3.26 -3.24 -4.20
C PRO A 38 2.41 -3.65 -5.40
N TRP A 39 2.57 -4.87 -5.90
CA TRP A 39 1.78 -5.38 -7.03
C TRP A 39 0.36 -5.86 -6.63
N ASN A 40 0.13 -6.14 -5.35
CA ASN A 40 -1.16 -6.58 -4.80
C ASN A 40 -1.87 -5.50 -3.99
N TRP A 41 -1.19 -4.38 -3.73
CA TRP A 41 -1.65 -3.34 -2.84
C TRP A 41 -2.95 -2.72 -3.35
N LYS A 42 -3.94 -2.67 -2.45
CA LYS A 42 -5.22 -2.00 -2.67
C LYS A 42 -5.40 -0.91 -1.61
N PRO A 43 -5.51 0.36 -2.00
CA PRO A 43 -5.76 1.42 -1.06
C PRO A 43 -7.13 1.16 -0.41
N VAL A 44 -7.17 1.18 0.93
CA VAL A 44 -8.41 1.02 1.71
C VAL A 44 -9.34 2.21 1.49
N ASN A 45 -8.82 3.29 0.91
CA ASN A 45 -9.54 4.53 0.74
C ASN A 45 -9.59 5.04 -0.70
N THR A 46 -10.24 4.29 -1.59
CA THR A 46 -10.71 4.83 -2.88
C THR A 46 -12.00 5.64 -2.75
N LEU A 47 -12.63 5.69 -1.57
CA LEU A 47 -13.89 6.41 -1.32
C LEU A 47 -13.72 7.82 -0.72
N HIS A 48 -12.51 8.29 -0.42
CA HIS A 48 -12.28 9.64 0.14
C HIS A 48 -11.51 10.59 -0.80
N ARG A 49 -11.52 10.32 -2.10
CA ARG A 49 -10.99 11.26 -3.12
C ARG A 49 -12.06 11.84 -4.04
N GLN A 50 -13.34 11.73 -3.65
CA GLN A 50 -14.45 12.45 -4.28
C GLN A 50 -15.33 13.07 -3.19
N ALA A 51 -14.86 14.17 -2.62
CA ALA A 51 -15.72 15.10 -1.90
C ALA A 51 -15.22 16.53 -2.16
N ALA A 52 -16.05 17.24 -2.92
CA ALA A 52 -16.04 18.67 -3.27
C ALA A 52 -14.94 19.18 -4.22
#